data_AF-A0A0B2Q6P5-F1
#
_entry.id   AF-A0A0B2Q6P5-F1
#
_cell.length_a   1.000
_cell.length_b   1.000
_cell.length_c   1.000
_cell.angle_alpha   90.00
_cell.angle_beta   90.00
_cell.angle_gamma   90.00
#
_symmetry.space_group_name_H-M   'P 1'
#
loop_
_entity.id
_entity.type
_entity.pdbx_description
1 polymer ?
#
loop_
_entity_poly.entity_id
_entity_poly.type
_entity_poly.pdbx_seq_one_letter_code
_entity_poly.pdbx_strand_id
1 'polypeptide(L)'
;MASLTELSFNWVGFISAMISNISFTYRSIYSKKAMTDMDSTNIYAYISIIALIVCIPPAVILEGPTLLKHGFNDAIAKVGLVKFVSDLFWVGMFYHLYNQVATNTLERVAPLTHAVGNVLKRVFVIGFSIIVFGNKISTQTGIGTAIAIAGVALYSFIKARMEEEKRQAKAA
;
A
#
# COMPACT_ATOMS: atom_id res chain seq x y z
N MET A 1 -14.52 -12.76 -11.27
CA MET A 1 -14.62 -14.16 -10.84
C MET A 1 -13.30 -14.76 -10.34
N ALA A 2 -12.13 -14.28 -10.77
CA ALA A 2 -10.83 -14.79 -10.28
C ALA A 2 -10.57 -14.56 -8.77
N SER A 3 -11.09 -13.48 -8.18
CA SER A 3 -10.96 -13.23 -6.73
C SER A 3 -11.87 -14.13 -5.90
N LEU A 4 -13.04 -14.53 -6.45
CA LEU A 4 -13.99 -15.44 -5.79
C LEU A 4 -13.48 -16.88 -5.71
N THR A 5 -12.46 -17.23 -6.52
CA THR A 5 -11.84 -18.56 -6.55
C THR A 5 -10.61 -18.67 -5.65
N GLU A 6 -10.23 -17.62 -4.91
CA GLU A 6 -9.21 -17.73 -3.87
C GLU A 6 -9.78 -18.39 -2.61
N LEU A 7 -9.05 -19.37 -2.07
CA LEU A 7 -9.45 -20.15 -0.88
C LEU A 7 -9.72 -19.27 0.36
N SER A 8 -9.17 -18.06 0.38
CA SER A 8 -9.23 -17.08 1.48
C SER A 8 -10.06 -15.84 1.13
N PHE A 9 -10.90 -15.89 0.09
CA PHE A 9 -11.74 -14.74 -0.27
C PHE A 9 -12.76 -14.41 0.83
N ASN A 10 -12.73 -13.17 1.31
CA ASN A 10 -13.69 -12.63 2.26
C ASN A 10 -14.25 -11.29 1.74
N TRP A 11 -15.57 -11.18 1.67
CA TRP A 11 -16.26 -9.95 1.25
C TRP A 11 -15.89 -8.73 2.08
N VAL A 12 -15.71 -8.88 3.39
CA VAL A 12 -15.30 -7.77 4.28
C VAL A 12 -13.90 -7.28 3.91
N GLY A 13 -12.97 -8.20 3.66
CA GLY A 13 -11.60 -7.88 3.23
C GLY A 13 -11.57 -7.24 1.84
N PHE A 14 -12.40 -7.72 0.92
CA PHE A 14 -12.52 -7.14 -0.42
C PHE A 14 -13.05 -5.70 -0.38
N ILE A 15 -14.14 -5.46 0.36
CA ILE A 15 -14.73 -4.12 0.50
C ILE A 15 -13.75 -3.16 1.21
N SER A 16 -13.07 -3.61 2.28
CA SER A 16 -12.09 -2.76 2.98
C SER A 16 -10.91 -2.39 2.07
N ALA A 17 -10.43 -3.32 1.24
CA ALA A 17 -9.38 -3.05 0.26
C ALA A 17 -9.82 -2.02 -0.79
N MET A 18 -11.07 -2.09 -1.25
CA MET A 18 -11.64 -1.11 -2.20
C MET A 18 -11.76 0.29 -1.59
N ILE A 19 -12.27 0.39 -0.35
CA ILE A 19 -12.36 1.66 0.39
C ILE A 19 -10.97 2.27 0.57
N SER A 20 -9.98 1.44 0.95
CA SER A 20 -8.59 1.88 1.13
C SER A 20 -8.01 2.51 -0.13
N ASN A 21 -8.28 1.96 -1.32
CA ASN A 21 -7.84 2.55 -2.59
C ASN A 21 -8.40 3.95 -2.83
N ILE A 22 -9.67 4.17 -2.48
CA ILE A 22 -10.33 5.48 -2.59
C ILE A 22 -9.68 6.46 -1.60
N SER A 23 -9.54 6.07 -0.34
CA SER A 23 -8.91 6.90 0.71
C SER A 23 -7.47 7.28 0.37
N PHE A 24 -6.66 6.35 -0.16
CA PHE A 24 -5.30 6.65 -0.61
C PHE A 24 -5.25 7.67 -1.74
N THR A 25 -6.20 7.59 -2.68
CA THR A 25 -6.30 8.55 -3.79
C THR A 25 -6.65 9.94 -3.26
N TYR A 26 -7.64 10.04 -2.36
CA TYR A 26 -7.98 11.30 -1.70
C TYR A 26 -6.80 11.88 -0.91
N ARG A 27 -6.11 11.06 -0.12
CA ARG A 27 -4.91 11.48 0.62
C ARG A 27 -3.87 12.07 -0.32
N SER A 28 -3.62 11.43 -1.46
CA SER A 28 -2.61 11.89 -2.43
C SER A 28 -2.98 13.25 -3.05
N ILE A 29 -4.26 13.48 -3.36
CA ILE A 29 -4.74 14.74 -3.94
C ILE A 29 -4.67 15.87 -2.92
N TYR A 30 -5.20 15.66 -1.71
CA TYR A 30 -5.18 16.65 -0.65
C TYR A 30 -3.77 16.95 -0.16
N SER A 31 -2.91 15.92 -0.02
CA SER A 31 -1.50 16.13 0.34
C SER A 31 -0.81 17.00 -0.69
N LYS A 32 -1.00 16.75 -1.99
CA LYS A 32 -0.43 17.61 -3.04
C LYS A 32 -0.96 19.04 -2.98
N LYS A 33 -2.24 19.24 -2.68
CA LYS A 33 -2.83 20.58 -2.50
C LYS A 33 -2.33 21.28 -1.23
N ALA A 34 -1.97 20.53 -0.18
CA ALA A 34 -1.37 21.11 1.01
C ALA A 34 0.12 21.45 0.80
N MET A 35 0.80 20.73 -0.10
CA MET A 35 2.22 20.93 -0.43
C MET A 35 2.50 22.25 -1.16
N THR A 36 1.49 22.99 -1.62
CA THR A 36 1.68 24.35 -2.14
C THR A 36 1.97 25.39 -1.07
N ASP A 37 1.54 25.16 0.18
CA ASP A 37 1.72 26.11 1.29
C ASP A 37 2.76 25.63 2.32
N MET A 38 3.15 24.34 2.31
CA MET A 38 4.07 23.74 3.28
C MET A 38 5.00 22.69 2.66
N ASP A 39 6.21 22.57 3.20
CA ASP A 39 7.23 21.59 2.80
C ASP A 39 6.72 20.14 2.96
N SER A 40 7.04 19.28 2.01
CA SER A 40 6.57 17.88 1.92
C SER A 40 6.88 17.05 3.17
N THR A 41 8.04 17.32 3.78
CA THR A 41 8.50 16.63 4.99
C THR A 41 7.61 16.97 6.18
N ASN A 42 7.17 18.22 6.31
CA ASN A 42 6.27 18.65 7.37
C ASN A 42 4.88 18.04 7.19
N ILE A 43 4.35 18.01 5.97
CA ILE A 43 3.03 17.41 5.71
C ILE A 43 3.03 15.93 6.05
N TYR A 44 4.10 15.20 5.69
CA TYR A 44 4.23 13.81 6.09
C TYR A 44 4.26 13.66 7.62
N ALA A 45 5.06 14.47 8.32
CA ALA A 45 5.15 14.43 9.78
C ALA A 45 3.79 14.69 10.45
N TYR A 46 3.05 15.72 10.03
CA TYR A 46 1.71 16.02 10.55
C TYR A 46 0.71 14.89 10.27
N ILE A 47 0.69 14.34 9.06
CA ILE A 47 -0.20 13.22 8.73
C ILE A 47 0.16 12.00 9.58
N SER A 48 1.43 11.69 9.78
CA SER A 48 1.88 10.57 10.61
C SER A 48 1.52 10.75 12.09
N ILE A 49 1.65 11.96 12.65
CA ILE A 49 1.27 12.25 14.04
C ILE A 49 -0.24 12.14 14.22
N ILE A 50 -1.03 12.72 13.31
CA ILE A 50 -2.50 12.63 13.37
C ILE A 50 -2.94 11.17 13.19
N ALA A 51 -2.35 10.43 12.24
CA ALA A 51 -2.64 9.01 12.04
C ALA A 51 -2.31 8.19 13.28
N LEU A 52 -1.22 8.49 13.98
CA LEU A 52 -0.87 7.82 15.24
C LEU A 52 -1.97 8.04 16.29
N ILE A 53 -2.40 9.28 16.50
CA ILE A 53 -3.43 9.63 17.49
C ILE A 53 -4.78 9.00 17.13
N VAL A 54 -5.14 8.96 15.85
CA VAL A 54 -6.42 8.40 15.38
C VAL A 54 -6.42 6.87 15.37
N CYS A 55 -5.29 6.22 15.10
CA CYS A 55 -5.21 4.75 15.07
C CYS A 55 -5.08 4.11 16.45
N ILE A 56 -4.49 4.78 17.45
CA ILE A 56 -4.29 4.19 18.79
C ILE A 56 -5.63 3.78 19.45
N PRO A 57 -6.67 4.63 19.53
CA PRO A 57 -7.89 4.29 20.25
C PRO A 57 -8.64 3.09 19.66
N PRO A 58 -8.90 3.01 18.34
CA PRO A 58 -9.52 1.84 17.73
C PRO A 58 -8.67 0.57 17.87
N ALA A 59 -7.34 0.68 17.74
CA ALA A 59 -6.45 -0.47 17.87
C ALA A 59 -6.51 -1.07 19.29
N VAL A 60 -6.48 -0.22 20.32
CA VAL A 60 -6.56 -0.68 21.72
C VAL A 60 -7.94 -1.27 22.04
N ILE A 61 -9.02 -0.70 21.52
CA ILE A 61 -10.39 -1.17 21.81
C ILE A 61 -10.70 -2.49 21.09
N LEU A 62 -10.32 -2.62 19.82
CA LEU A 62 -10.66 -3.79 18.99
C LEU A 62 -9.65 -4.92 19.13
N GLU A 63 -8.35 -4.60 19.11
CA GLU A 63 -7.28 -5.60 19.11
C GLU A 63 -6.66 -5.81 20.50
N GLY A 64 -6.73 -4.81 21.39
CA GLY A 64 -6.14 -4.87 22.73
C GLY A 64 -6.52 -6.11 23.56
N PRO A 65 -7.80 -6.50 23.65
CA PRO A 65 -8.21 -7.69 24.41
C PRO A 65 -7.62 -9.00 23.85
N THR A 66 -7.45 -9.07 22.53
CA THR A 66 -6.96 -10.26 21.81
C THR A 66 -5.42 -10.33 21.83
N LEU A 67 -4.77 -9.17 21.69
CA LEU A 67 -3.32 -9.02 21.78
C LEU A 67 -2.78 -9.35 23.17
N LEU A 68 -3.47 -8.89 24.23
CA LEU A 68 -3.07 -9.13 25.62
C LEU A 68 -3.31 -10.56 26.08
N LYS A 69 -4.32 -11.26 25.54
CA LYS A 69 -4.67 -12.62 25.98
C LYS A 69 -3.92 -13.72 25.22
N HIS A 70 -3.72 -13.58 23.92
CA HIS A 70 -3.15 -14.65 23.08
C HIS A 70 -2.06 -14.14 22.11
N GLY A 71 -2.21 -12.92 21.57
CA GLY A 71 -1.35 -12.43 20.49
C GLY A 71 0.15 -12.40 20.81
N PHE A 72 0.54 -11.75 21.91
CA PHE A 72 1.97 -11.63 22.25
C PHE A 72 2.56 -12.94 22.75
N ASN A 73 1.88 -13.66 23.63
CA ASN A 73 2.39 -14.91 24.19
C ASN A 73 2.56 -16.00 23.11
N ASP A 74 1.60 -16.16 22.20
CA ASP A 74 1.67 -17.18 21.15
C ASP A 74 2.74 -16.82 20.10
N ALA A 75 2.88 -15.53 19.75
CA ALA A 75 3.91 -15.07 18.82
C ALA A 75 5.32 -15.20 19.40
N ILE A 76 5.51 -14.84 20.67
CA ILE A 76 6.77 -14.99 21.39
C ILE A 76 7.13 -16.47 21.55
N ALA A 77 6.15 -17.33 21.85
CA ALA A 77 6.37 -18.77 21.94
C ALA A 77 6.77 -19.41 20.61
N LYS A 78 6.26 -18.89 19.48
CA LYS A 78 6.52 -19.46 18.15
C LYS A 78 7.82 -19.00 17.50
N VAL A 79 8.20 -17.74 17.70
CA VAL A 79 9.30 -17.09 16.96
C VAL A 79 10.44 -16.63 17.89
N GLY A 80 10.17 -16.50 19.19
CA GLY A 80 11.07 -15.94 20.18
C GLY A 80 10.99 -14.40 20.25
N LEU A 81 11.10 -13.86 21.46
CA LEU A 81 10.93 -12.41 21.73
C LEU A 81 11.88 -11.55 20.89
N VAL A 82 13.17 -11.93 20.82
CA VAL A 82 14.20 -11.15 20.11
C VAL A 82 13.92 -11.08 18.62
N LYS A 83 13.54 -12.20 18.00
CA LYS A 83 13.23 -12.25 16.56
C LYS A 83 11.92 -11.52 16.27
N PHE A 84 10.89 -11.71 17.09
CA PHE A 84 9.62 -11.01 16.95
C PHE A 84 9.77 -9.48 17.03
N VAL A 85 10.54 -8.98 18.02
CA VAL A 85 10.79 -7.54 18.17
C VAL A 85 11.66 -7.01 17.03
N SER A 86 12.68 -7.76 16.61
CA SER A 86 13.52 -7.39 15.46
C SER A 86 12.71 -7.32 14.16
N ASP A 87 11.86 -8.31 13.90
CA ASP A 87 11.00 -8.34 12.71
C ASP A 87 10.01 -7.17 12.72
N LEU A 88 9.41 -6.86 13.88
CA LEU A 88 8.52 -5.70 14.06
C LEU A 88 9.25 -4.38 13.80
N PHE A 89 10.49 -4.27 14.29
CA PHE A 89 11.34 -3.10 14.06
C PHE A 89 11.66 -2.93 12.58
N TRP A 90 12.10 -3.98 11.89
CA TRP A 90 12.41 -3.92 10.46
C TRP A 90 11.18 -3.58 9.62
N VAL A 91 10.04 -4.22 9.88
CA VAL A 91 8.78 -3.90 9.19
C VAL A 91 8.40 -2.44 9.40
N GLY A 92 8.45 -1.95 10.63
CA GLY A 92 8.14 -0.55 10.95
C GLY A 92 9.11 0.43 10.27
N MET A 93 10.41 0.16 10.32
CA MET A 93 11.44 0.98 9.70
C MET A 93 11.27 1.04 8.18
N PHE A 94 11.14 -0.10 7.51
CA PHE A 94 10.93 -0.14 6.05
C PHE A 94 9.60 0.49 5.64
N TYR A 95 8.54 0.34 6.44
CA TYR A 95 7.26 0.99 6.19
C TYR A 95 7.38 2.52 6.28
N HIS A 96 8.06 3.04 7.30
CA HIS A 96 8.28 4.47 7.45
C HIS A 96 9.12 5.03 6.31
N LEU A 97 10.24 4.37 5.99
CA LEU A 97 11.13 4.77 4.90
C LEU A 97 10.42 4.76 3.55
N TYR A 98 9.61 3.72 3.28
CA TYR A 98 8.79 3.66 2.07
C TYR A 98 7.83 4.85 1.97
N ASN A 99 7.09 5.15 3.04
CA ASN A 99 6.13 6.25 3.02
C ASN A 99 6.80 7.62 2.91
N GLN A 100 7.95 7.81 3.55
CA GLN A 100 8.75 9.03 3.42
C GLN A 100 9.24 9.23 1.98
N VAL A 101 9.81 8.19 1.36
CA VAL A 101 10.22 8.23 -0.05
C VAL A 101 9.01 8.47 -0.97
N ALA A 102 7.86 7.87 -0.69
CA ALA A 102 6.64 8.08 -1.47
C ALA A 102 6.15 9.53 -1.39
N THR A 103 6.16 10.16 -0.20
CA THR A 103 5.78 11.56 -0.05
C THR A 103 6.80 12.52 -0.68
N ASN A 104 8.11 12.25 -0.56
CA ASN A 104 9.15 13.03 -1.25
C ASN A 104 9.02 12.90 -2.78
N THR A 105 8.65 11.72 -3.27
CA THR A 105 8.37 11.52 -4.70
C THR A 105 7.14 12.29 -5.12
N LEU A 106 6.05 12.23 -4.34
CA LEU A 106 4.81 12.98 -4.60
C LEU A 106 5.05 14.48 -4.70
N GLU A 107 6.02 15.04 -3.97
CA GLU A 107 6.41 16.45 -4.11
C GLU A 107 6.98 16.75 -5.50
N ARG A 108 7.85 15.88 -6.00
CA ARG A 108 8.63 16.07 -7.23
C ARG A 108 7.90 15.63 -8.50
N VAL A 109 6.83 14.83 -8.38
CA VAL A 109 6.03 14.37 -9.53
C VAL A 109 4.59 14.84 -9.45
N ALA A 110 3.88 14.81 -10.57
CA ALA A 110 2.44 15.04 -10.59
C ALA A 110 1.69 13.93 -9.80
N PRO A 111 0.57 14.23 -9.14
CA PRO A 111 -0.24 13.22 -8.44
C PRO A 111 -0.63 12.03 -9.32
N LEU A 112 -0.83 12.29 -10.61
CA LEU A 112 -1.18 11.24 -11.56
C LEU A 112 -0.01 10.29 -11.84
N THR A 113 1.20 10.82 -12.04
CA THR A 113 2.43 10.00 -12.14
C THR A 113 2.68 9.19 -10.88
N HIS A 114 2.46 9.78 -9.70
CA HIS A 114 2.58 9.06 -8.43
C HIS A 114 1.55 7.93 -8.32
N ALA A 115 0.31 8.15 -8.77
CA ALA A 115 -0.72 7.10 -8.81
C ALA A 115 -0.32 5.94 -9.75
N VAL A 116 0.24 6.24 -10.92
CA VAL A 116 0.75 5.23 -11.87
C VAL A 116 1.92 4.44 -11.25
N GLY A 117 2.88 5.12 -10.62
CA GLY A 117 4.00 4.45 -9.94
C GLY A 117 3.54 3.55 -8.80
N ASN A 118 2.54 3.97 -8.02
CA ASN A 118 1.96 3.16 -6.96
C ASN A 118 1.31 1.87 -7.50
N VAL A 119 0.68 1.96 -8.68
CA VAL A 119 0.09 0.81 -9.36
C VAL A 119 1.17 -0.17 -9.84
N LEU A 120 2.25 0.32 -10.45
CA LEU A 120 3.39 -0.52 -10.86
C LEU A 120 4.08 -1.20 -9.67
N LYS A 121 4.24 -0.49 -8.54
CA LYS A 121 4.75 -1.08 -7.29
C LYS A 121 3.91 -2.29 -6.88
N ARG A 122 2.57 -2.16 -6.91
CA ARG A 122 1.65 -3.25 -6.53
C ARG A 122 1.84 -4.47 -7.42
N VAL A 123 1.96 -4.27 -8.73
CA VAL A 123 2.23 -5.35 -9.69
C VAL A 123 3.53 -6.09 -9.34
N PHE A 124 4.60 -5.34 -9.05
CA PHE A 124 5.89 -5.93 -8.66
C PHE A 124 5.79 -6.73 -7.36
N VAL A 125 5.14 -6.17 -6.33
CA VAL A 125 4.97 -6.85 -5.03
C VAL A 125 4.13 -8.12 -5.17
N ILE A 126 3.06 -8.11 -5.98
CA ILE A 126 2.25 -9.31 -6.24
C ILE A 126 3.13 -10.37 -6.92
N GLY A 127 3.84 -10.03 -8.00
CA GLY A 127 4.69 -10.98 -8.72
C GLY A 127 5.78 -11.58 -7.81
N PHE A 128 6.46 -10.75 -7.02
CA PHE A 128 7.48 -11.19 -6.07
C PHE A 128 6.90 -12.09 -4.97
N SER A 129 5.72 -11.75 -4.44
CA SER A 129 5.03 -12.56 -3.42
C SER A 129 4.72 -13.97 -3.93
N ILE A 130 4.31 -14.12 -5.19
CA ILE A 130 4.02 -15.43 -5.78
C ILE A 130 5.30 -16.28 -5.87
N ILE A 131 6.41 -15.67 -6.31
CA ILE A 131 7.70 -16.35 -6.47
C ILE A 131 8.27 -16.77 -5.11
N VAL A 132 8.25 -15.87 -4.12
CA VAL A 132 8.88 -16.10 -2.81
C VAL A 132 8.06 -16.99 -1.90
N PHE A 133 6.74 -16.78 -1.81
CA PHE A 133 5.90 -17.60 -0.93
C PHE A 133 5.56 -18.96 -1.55
N GLY A 134 5.75 -19.14 -2.86
CA GLY A 134 5.58 -20.43 -3.54
C GLY A 134 4.20 -21.05 -3.34
N ASN A 135 3.20 -20.26 -2.95
CA ASN A 135 1.85 -20.76 -2.69
C ASN A 135 1.31 -21.40 -3.98
N LYS A 136 0.70 -22.58 -3.85
CA LYS A 136 0.07 -23.27 -4.99
C LYS A 136 -1.17 -22.49 -5.42
N ILE A 137 -0.95 -21.53 -6.31
CA ILE A 137 -2.02 -20.81 -6.98
C ILE A 137 -2.67 -21.78 -7.96
N SER A 138 -3.99 -22.02 -7.80
CA SER A 138 -4.76 -22.78 -8.79
C SER A 138 -4.55 -22.17 -10.18
N THR A 139 -4.46 -23.00 -11.21
CA THR A 139 -4.17 -22.58 -12.59
C THR A 139 -5.09 -21.44 -13.05
N GLN A 140 -6.35 -21.46 -12.60
CA GLN A 140 -7.34 -20.42 -12.89
C GLN A 140 -7.04 -19.08 -12.19
N THR A 141 -6.63 -19.10 -10.92
CA THR A 141 -6.21 -17.90 -10.18
C THR A 141 -4.90 -17.35 -10.74
N GLY A 142 -3.97 -18.22 -11.16
CA GLY A 142 -2.71 -17.81 -11.78
C GLY A 142 -2.92 -17.04 -13.08
N ILE A 143 -3.77 -17.58 -13.96
CA ILE A 143 -4.16 -16.91 -15.21
C ILE A 143 -4.91 -15.60 -14.92
N GLY A 144 -5.86 -15.61 -13.97
CA GLY A 144 -6.59 -14.41 -13.58
C GLY A 144 -5.69 -13.29 -13.05
N THR A 145 -4.74 -13.63 -12.18
CA THR A 145 -3.75 -12.69 -11.64
C THR A 145 -2.80 -12.18 -12.71
N ALA A 146 -2.35 -13.04 -13.64
CA ALA A 146 -1.51 -12.64 -14.76
C ALA A 146 -2.23 -11.64 -15.70
N ILE A 147 -3.50 -11.90 -16.04
CA ILE A 147 -4.32 -10.98 -16.85
C ILE A 147 -4.55 -9.66 -16.11
N ALA A 148 -4.83 -9.71 -14.80
CA ALA A 148 -5.01 -8.50 -14.00
C ALA A 148 -3.72 -7.66 -13.94
N ILE A 149 -2.57 -8.30 -13.72
CA ILE A 149 -1.25 -7.66 -13.75
C ILE A 149 -1.00 -7.03 -15.12
N ALA A 150 -1.23 -7.77 -16.21
CA ALA A 150 -1.03 -7.29 -17.56
C ALA A 150 -1.93 -6.09 -17.89
N GLY A 151 -3.22 -6.15 -17.56
CA GLY A 151 -4.16 -5.05 -17.79
C GLY A 151 -3.79 -3.80 -16.99
N VAL A 152 -3.38 -3.98 -15.74
CA VAL A 152 -2.93 -2.89 -14.87
C VAL A 152 -1.61 -2.27 -15.36
N ALA A 153 -0.65 -3.09 -15.81
CA ALA A 153 0.60 -2.63 -16.38
C ALA A 153 0.38 -1.86 -17.70
N LEU A 154 -0.47 -2.39 -18.59
CA LEU A 154 -0.81 -1.75 -19.85
C LEU A 154 -1.54 -0.42 -19.64
N TYR A 155 -2.54 -0.38 -18.77
CA TYR A 155 -3.24 0.85 -18.40
C TYR A 155 -2.28 1.90 -17.84
N SER A 156 -1.39 1.48 -16.94
CA SER A 156 -0.37 2.34 -16.34
C SER A 156 0.58 2.92 -17.40
N PHE A 157 1.03 2.08 -18.34
CA PHE A 157 1.93 2.49 -19.42
C PHE A 157 1.27 3.46 -20.40
N ILE A 158 0.05 3.15 -20.88
CA ILE A 158 -0.69 4.02 -21.79
C ILE A 158 -0.98 5.37 -21.13
N LYS A 159 -1.40 5.36 -19.87
CA LYS A 159 -1.71 6.60 -19.14
C LYS A 159 -0.48 7.46 -18.90
N ALA A 160 0.68 6.86 -18.59
CA ALA A 160 1.95 7.57 -18.47
C ALA A 160 2.33 8.26 -19.79
N ARG A 161 2.19 7.55 -20.92
CA ARG A 161 2.49 8.09 -22.27
C ARG A 161 1.58 9.24 -22.65
N MET A 162 0.26 9.10 -22.45
CA MET A 162 -0.71 10.19 -22.71
C MET A 162 -0.44 11.43 -21.86
N GLU A 163 0.02 11.27 -20.62
CA GLU A 163 0.34 12.39 -19.76
C GLU A 163 1.64 13.09 -20.18
N GLU A 164 2.64 12.32 -20.61
CA GLU A 164 3.89 12.84 -21.19
C GLU A 164 3.62 13.64 -22.47
N GLU A 165 2.78 13.13 -23.36
CA GLU A 165 2.34 13.82 -24.58
C GLU A 165 1.58 15.13 -24.27
N LYS A 166 0.65 15.11 -23.31
CA LYS A 166 -0.05 16.33 -22.87
C LYS A 166 0.87 17.38 -22.27
N ARG A 167 1.95 16.95 -21.60
CA ARG A 167 2.93 17.87 -21.01
C ARG A 167 3.82 18.49 -22.09
N GLN A 168 4.22 17.70 -23.09
CA GLN A 168 4.96 18.19 -24.25
C GLN A 168 4.12 19.17 -25.08
N ALA A 169 2.84 18.86 -25.32
CA ALA A 169 1.91 19.74 -26.03
C ALA A 169 1.58 21.06 -25.30
N LYS A 170 1.78 21.13 -23.98
CA LYS A 170 1.66 22.38 -23.19
C LYS A 170 2.94 23.20 -23.12
N ALA A 171 4.09 22.60 -23.48
CA ALA A 171 5.39 23.24 -23.44
C ALA A 171 5.85 23.75 -24.82
N ALA A 172 5.19 23.30 -25.89
CA ALA A 172 5.31 23.81 -27.26
C ALA A 172 4.33 24.97 -27.49
#